data_AF-A0A3M1YUR3-F1
#
_entry.id   AF-A0A3M1YUR3-F1
#
_cell.length_a   1.000
_cell.length_b   1.000
_cell.length_c   1.000
_cell.angle_alpha   90.00
_cell.angle_beta   90.00
_cell.angle_gamma   90.00
#
_symmetry.space_group_name_H-M   'P 1'
#
loop_
_entity.id
_entity.type
_entity.pdbx_description
1 polymer ?
#
loop_
_entity_poly.entity_id
_entity_poly.type
_entity_poly.pdbx_seq_one_letter_code
_entity_poly.pdbx_strand_id
1 'polypeptide(L)'
;MGGFVSLNNAAVTLPAGTYYARAVAMGYRVNRHRLRLFNTDDGTTLALGVVAFADSGTADGGYAALSTVFTLSAPKTLELQHRCVTTQATNGFGRASGWGDVEIYATLELWRLKP
;
A
#
# COMPACT_ATOMS: atom_id res chain seq x y z
N MET A 1 -6.29 2.13 20.55
CA MET A 1 -7.28 1.89 19.48
C MET A 1 -6.60 2.14 18.16
N GLY A 2 -6.31 1.10 17.38
CA GLY A 2 -5.96 1.21 15.97
C GLY A 2 -7.22 0.90 15.16
N GLY A 3 -7.53 1.73 14.15
CA GLY A 3 -8.63 1.47 13.23
C GLY A 3 -8.10 0.71 12.01
N PHE A 4 -8.75 -0.39 11.65
CA PHE A 4 -8.54 -1.02 10.35
C PHE A 4 -9.40 -0.28 9.33
N VAL A 5 -8.79 0.23 8.25
CA VAL A 5 -9.54 0.81 7.14
C VAL A 5 -9.39 -0.11 5.94
N SER A 6 -10.50 -0.70 5.48
CA SER A 6 -10.57 -1.35 4.17
C SER A 6 -10.77 -0.28 3.11
N LEU A 7 -9.81 -0.11 2.19
CA LEU A 7 -9.83 0.96 1.20
C LEU A 7 -10.76 0.61 0.03
N ASN A 8 -11.91 1.27 -0.03
CA ASN A 8 -12.71 1.42 -1.25
C ASN A 8 -12.35 2.80 -1.81
N ASN A 9 -11.52 2.83 -2.85
CA ASN A 9 -10.69 3.99 -3.25
C ASN A 9 -9.49 4.18 -2.30
N ALA A 10 -8.27 4.08 -2.81
CA ALA A 10 -7.02 3.95 -2.04
C ALA A 10 -6.61 5.19 -1.21
N ALA A 11 -7.54 6.10 -0.89
CA ALA A 11 -7.30 7.37 -0.23
C ALA A 11 -7.87 7.43 1.19
N VAL A 12 -7.15 8.08 2.11
CA VAL A 12 -7.55 8.34 3.50
C VAL A 12 -7.14 9.75 3.90
N THR A 13 -8.06 10.51 4.49
CA THR A 13 -7.77 11.85 5.03
C THR A 13 -7.44 11.76 6.51
N LEU A 14 -6.28 12.29 6.91
CA LEU A 14 -5.81 12.33 8.29
C LEU A 14 -5.67 13.79 8.77
N PRO A 15 -6.04 14.12 10.02
CA PRO A 15 -5.78 15.44 10.59
C PRO A 15 -4.28 15.64 10.86
N ALA A 16 -3.89 16.88 11.18
CA ALA A 16 -2.52 17.19 11.60
C ALA A 16 -2.06 16.31 12.78
N GLY A 17 -0.81 15.87 12.74
CA GLY A 17 -0.23 14.99 13.75
C GLY A 17 0.91 14.12 13.22
N THR A 18 1.56 13.41 14.13
CA THR A 18 2.58 12.42 13.82
C THR A 18 1.96 11.04 13.77
N TYR A 19 2.26 10.28 12.72
CA TYR A 19 1.71 8.96 12.47
C TYR A 19 2.82 7.96 12.18
N TYR A 20 2.62 6.73 12.65
CA TYR A 20 3.28 5.56 12.12
C TYR A 20 2.38 4.92 11.06
N ALA A 21 2.93 4.59 9.91
CA ALA A 21 2.26 3.83 8.87
C ALA A 21 2.97 2.50 8.63
N ARG A 22 2.18 1.46 8.40
CA ARG A 22 2.63 0.17 7.87
C ARG A 22 1.73 -0.22 6.71
N ALA A 23 2.30 -0.67 5.61
CA ALA A 23 1.51 -1.17 4.48
C ALA A 23 2.16 -2.39 3.85
N VAL A 24 1.32 -3.27 3.31
CA VAL A 24 1.72 -4.44 2.53
C VAL A 24 0.77 -4.59 1.34
N ALA A 25 1.28 -4.99 0.17
CA ALA A 25 0.45 -5.38 -0.96
C ALA A 25 1.10 -6.48 -1.79
N MET A 26 0.26 -7.34 -2.36
CA MET A 26 0.65 -8.48 -3.17
C MET A 26 0.90 -8.06 -4.63
N GLY A 27 1.91 -8.65 -5.24
CA GLY A 27 2.16 -8.63 -6.69
C GLY A 27 2.21 -10.06 -7.22
N TYR A 28 1.66 -10.29 -8.41
CA TYR A 28 1.70 -11.60 -9.07
C TYR A 28 1.98 -11.42 -10.56
N ARG A 29 3.09 -11.97 -11.04
CA ARG A 29 3.54 -11.87 -12.45
C ARG A 29 3.77 -10.44 -12.95
N VAL A 30 4.34 -9.58 -12.11
CA VAL A 30 4.47 -8.14 -12.38
C VAL A 30 5.92 -7.63 -12.49
N ASN A 31 6.89 -8.54 -12.47
CA ASN A 31 8.32 -8.27 -12.31
C ASN A 31 8.57 -7.41 -11.07
N ARG A 32 9.36 -6.34 -11.18
CA ARG A 32 9.69 -5.46 -10.06
C ARG A 32 8.47 -4.63 -9.70
N HIS A 33 8.12 -4.60 -8.42
CA HIS A 33 7.02 -3.80 -7.91
C HIS A 33 7.35 -3.20 -6.54
N ARG A 34 6.66 -2.12 -6.19
CA ARG A 34 6.82 -1.45 -4.89
C ARG A 34 5.60 -0.64 -4.50
N LEU A 35 5.51 -0.34 -3.21
CA LEU A 35 4.54 0.57 -2.65
C LEU A 35 5.08 1.99 -2.48
N ARG A 36 4.15 2.94 -2.43
CA ARG A 36 4.39 4.34 -2.10
C ARG A 36 3.23 4.87 -1.26
N LEU A 37 3.53 5.56 -0.16
CA LEU A 37 2.56 6.40 0.52
C LEU A 37 2.67 7.82 -0.05
N PHE A 38 1.61 8.29 -0.69
CA PHE A 38 1.58 9.55 -1.41
C PHE A 38 0.61 10.54 -0.75
N ASN A 39 1.01 11.80 -0.60
CA ASN A 39 0.12 12.89 -0.19
C ASN A 39 -0.42 13.54 -1.46
N THR A 40 -1.71 13.35 -1.73
CA THR A 40 -2.35 13.83 -2.96
C THR A 40 -2.57 15.33 -2.98
N ASP A 41 -2.73 15.95 -1.80
CA ASP A 41 -2.98 17.39 -1.70
C ASP A 41 -1.72 18.18 -2.04
N ASP A 42 -0.56 17.71 -1.57
CA ASP A 42 0.72 18.38 -1.79
C ASP A 42 1.50 17.80 -2.98
N GLY A 43 1.01 16.72 -3.59
CA GLY A 43 1.70 16.04 -4.69
C GLY A 43 3.05 15.40 -4.29
N THR A 44 3.23 15.07 -3.02
CA THR A 44 4.52 14.62 -2.46
C THR A 44 4.51 13.16 -2.02
N THR A 45 5.68 12.52 -2.09
CA THR A 45 5.87 11.16 -1.58
C THR A 45 6.28 11.20 -0.11
N LEU A 46 5.46 10.62 0.77
CA LEU A 46 5.78 10.51 2.19
C LEU A 46 6.71 9.34 2.50
N ALA A 47 6.55 8.22 1.80
CA ALA A 47 7.42 7.06 1.95
C ALA A 47 7.43 6.16 0.72
N LEU A 48 8.53 5.43 0.55
CA LEU A 48 8.70 4.36 -0.41
C LEU A 48 8.88 3.03 0.32
N GLY A 49 8.22 1.99 -0.18
CA GLY A 49 8.40 0.64 0.31
C GLY A 49 9.62 -0.06 -0.30
N VAL A 50 9.93 -1.25 0.23
CA VAL A 50 10.92 -2.15 -0.36
C VAL A 50 10.49 -2.58 -1.77
N VAL A 51 11.47 -2.84 -2.63
CA VAL A 51 11.22 -3.41 -3.95
C VAL A 51 11.08 -4.92 -3.79
N ALA A 52 10.00 -5.46 -4.34
CA ALA A 52 9.78 -6.89 -4.48
C ALA A 52 9.83 -7.28 -5.96
N PHE A 53 10.03 -8.56 -6.22
CA PHE A 53 10.08 -9.13 -7.57
C PHE A 53 9.14 -10.33 -7.63
N ALA A 54 8.28 -10.35 -8.65
CA ALA A 54 7.39 -11.46 -8.97
C ALA A 54 7.48 -11.73 -10.47
N ASP A 55 8.25 -12.74 -10.88
CA ASP A 55 8.56 -13.03 -12.28
C ASP A 55 7.31 -13.10 -13.17
N SER A 56 7.28 -12.36 -14.28
CA SER A 56 6.10 -12.31 -15.16
C SER A 56 5.90 -13.54 -16.04
N GLY A 57 6.98 -14.28 -16.32
CA GLY A 57 6.97 -15.46 -17.19
C GLY A 57 6.45 -16.72 -16.49
N THR A 58 6.60 -16.79 -15.17
CA THR A 58 6.22 -17.94 -14.34
C THR A 58 5.03 -17.59 -13.43
N ALA A 59 4.50 -18.57 -12.70
CA ALA A 59 3.42 -18.34 -11.73
C ALA A 59 3.97 -17.84 -10.39
N ASP A 60 4.70 -16.72 -10.42
CA ASP A 60 5.41 -16.18 -9.27
C ASP A 60 4.65 -15.02 -8.62
N GLY A 61 4.77 -14.93 -7.30
CA GLY A 61 4.11 -13.94 -6.46
C GLY A 61 5.03 -13.45 -5.34
N GLY A 62 4.85 -12.19 -4.95
CA GLY A 62 5.62 -11.57 -3.89
C GLY A 62 4.83 -10.46 -3.23
N TYR A 63 5.36 -9.89 -2.15
CA TYR A 63 4.75 -8.74 -1.49
C TYR A 63 5.74 -7.59 -1.36
N ALA A 64 5.25 -6.39 -1.62
CA ALA A 64 5.97 -5.17 -1.28
C ALA A 64 5.45 -4.64 0.07
N ALA A 65 6.34 -4.07 0.87
CA ALA A 65 6.00 -3.56 2.19
C ALA A 65 6.61 -2.18 2.42
N LEU A 66 5.95 -1.36 3.24
CA LEU A 66 6.49 -0.08 3.71
C LEU A 66 6.20 0.09 5.20
N SER A 67 7.11 0.77 5.89
CA SER A 67 6.95 1.20 7.28
C SER A 67 7.63 2.56 7.42
N THR A 68 6.93 3.52 8.02
CA THR A 68 7.46 4.88 8.16
C THR A 68 6.80 5.63 9.32
N VAL A 69 7.48 6.65 9.82
CA VAL A 69 6.89 7.70 10.67
C VAL A 69 6.90 9.01 9.88
N PHE A 70 5.78 9.72 9.87
CA PHE A 70 5.67 11.03 9.21
C PHE A 70 4.80 11.98 10.02
N THR A 71 4.96 13.28 9.76
CA THR A 71 4.19 14.34 10.41
C THR A 71 3.43 15.14 9.37
N LEU A 72 2.15 15.39 9.65
CA LEU A 72 1.30 16.29 8.88
C LEU A 72 1.07 17.58 9.67
N SER A 73 1.33 18.74 9.06
CA SER A 73 1.11 20.06 9.67
C SER A 73 -0.33 20.56 9.56
N ALA A 74 -1.13 19.94 8.68
CA ALA A 74 -2.54 20.24 8.44
C ALA A 74 -3.25 18.92 8.06
N PRO A 75 -4.60 18.89 7.98
CA PRO A 75 -5.29 17.76 7.41
C PRO A 75 -4.82 17.48 5.98
N LYS A 76 -4.52 16.20 5.66
CA LYS A 76 -4.06 15.78 4.33
C LYS A 76 -4.71 14.48 3.89
N THR A 77 -4.94 14.36 2.60
CA THR A 77 -5.37 13.13 1.92
C THR A 77 -4.16 12.34 1.45
N LEU A 78 -4.09 11.08 1.89
CA LEU A 78 -3.00 10.16 1.60
C LEU A 78 -3.52 9.00 0.76
N GLU A 79 -2.71 8.53 -0.17
CA GLU A 79 -3.00 7.39 -1.03
C GLU A 79 -1.92 6.32 -0.89
N LEU A 80 -2.33 5.06 -0.70
CA LEU A 80 -1.42 3.93 -0.87
C LEU A 80 -1.39 3.55 -2.35
N GLN A 81 -0.23 3.73 -2.97
CA GLN A 81 -0.04 3.42 -4.38
C GLN A 81 0.87 2.22 -4.55
N HIS A 82 0.52 1.35 -5.51
CA HIS A 82 1.33 0.20 -5.90
C HIS A 82 1.72 0.34 -7.37
N ARG A 83 3.02 0.37 -7.63
CA ARG A 83 3.56 0.40 -8.99
C ARG A 83 4.21 -0.93 -9.35
N CYS A 84 3.86 -1.43 -10.53
CA CYS A 84 4.40 -2.62 -11.15
C CYS A 84 5.18 -2.26 -12.42
N VAL A 85 6.22 -3.03 -12.75
CA VAL A 85 6.93 -2.88 -14.03
C VAL A 85 6.14 -3.50 -15.17
N THR A 86 5.57 -4.69 -14.95
CA THR A 86 4.77 -5.39 -15.95
C THR A 86 3.30 -5.35 -15.57
N THR A 87 2.46 -4.99 -16.53
CA THR A 87 1.01 -5.01 -16.37
C THR A 87 0.50 -6.43 -16.56
N GLN A 88 -0.11 -6.99 -15.50
CA GLN A 88 -0.86 -8.24 -15.55
C GLN A 88 -2.33 -7.93 -15.20
N ALA A 89 -3.17 -7.77 -16.22
CA ALA A 89 -4.50 -7.18 -16.08
C ALA A 89 -5.47 -8.03 -15.22
N THR A 90 -5.29 -9.34 -15.17
CA THR A 90 -6.22 -10.24 -14.49
C THR A 90 -6.02 -10.26 -12.97
N ASN A 91 -4.78 -10.39 -12.53
CA ASN A 91 -4.43 -10.68 -11.13
C ASN A 91 -3.07 -10.09 -10.74
N GLY A 92 -2.63 -9.02 -11.41
CA GLY A 92 -1.32 -8.41 -11.15
C GLY A 92 -1.13 -7.89 -9.73
N PHE A 93 -2.22 -7.50 -9.08
CA PHE A 93 -2.24 -7.04 -7.69
C PHE A 93 -2.47 -8.16 -6.66
N GLY A 94 -2.38 -9.42 -7.10
CA GLY A 94 -2.52 -10.58 -6.23
C GLY A 94 -3.43 -11.65 -6.85
N ARG A 95 -3.15 -12.90 -6.50
CA ARG A 95 -3.91 -14.08 -6.92
C ARG A 95 -4.78 -14.57 -5.77
N ALA A 96 -6.06 -14.81 -6.02
CA ALA A 96 -7.00 -15.31 -5.03
C ALA A 96 -6.53 -16.64 -4.41
N SER A 97 -6.80 -16.81 -3.11
CA SER A 97 -6.66 -18.09 -2.40
C SER A 97 -7.75 -19.08 -2.83
N GLY A 98 -8.96 -18.58 -3.12
CA GLY A 98 -10.08 -19.38 -3.61
C GLY A 98 -10.81 -20.17 -2.51
N TRP A 99 -10.67 -19.78 -1.24
CA TRP A 99 -11.25 -20.50 -0.10
C TRP A 99 -12.70 -20.09 0.22
N GLY A 100 -13.27 -19.17 -0.58
CA GLY A 100 -14.65 -18.69 -0.41
C GLY A 100 -14.78 -17.46 0.50
N ASP A 101 -13.68 -17.03 1.11
CA ASP A 101 -13.60 -15.80 1.92
C ASP A 101 -13.26 -14.56 1.08
N VAL A 102 -13.33 -13.39 1.74
CA VAL A 102 -12.86 -12.13 1.14
C VAL A 102 -11.34 -12.15 1.02
N GLU A 103 -10.84 -11.93 -0.19
CA GLU A 103 -9.41 -11.83 -0.48
C GLU A 103 -8.87 -10.45 -0.11
N ILE A 104 -7.76 -10.42 0.64
CA ILE A 104 -7.08 -9.17 1.04
C ILE A 104 -5.76 -9.06 0.28
N TYR A 105 -5.71 -8.14 -0.67
CA TYR A 105 -4.54 -7.93 -1.54
C TYR A 105 -3.63 -6.78 -1.11
N ALA A 106 -4.15 -5.86 -0.31
CA ALA A 106 -3.40 -4.74 0.24
C ALA A 106 -3.94 -4.33 1.60
N THR A 107 -3.05 -3.86 2.47
CA THR A 107 -3.39 -3.30 3.78
C THR A 107 -2.60 -2.00 4.00
N LEU A 108 -3.26 -1.02 4.60
CA LEU A 108 -2.65 0.19 5.13
C LEU A 108 -3.12 0.33 6.57
N GLU A 109 -2.18 0.30 7.50
CA GLU A 109 -2.40 0.52 8.92
C GLU A 109 -1.77 1.85 9.33
N LEU A 110 -2.51 2.64 10.11
CA LEU A 110 -2.12 3.97 10.53
C LEU A 110 -2.34 4.12 12.03
N TRP A 111 -1.30 4.50 12.75
CA TRP A 111 -1.34 4.77 14.18
C TRP A 111 -0.93 6.20 14.43
N ARG A 112 -1.82 6.97 15.07
CA ARG A 112 -1.44 8.28 15.59
C ARG A 112 -0.51 8.08 16.78
N LEU A 113 0.69 8.63 16.68
CA LEU A 113 1.64 8.62 17.78
C LEU A 113 1.23 9.73 18.77
N LYS A 114 1.18 9.37 20.05
CA LYS A 114 1.03 10.38 21.10
C LYS A 114 2.39 11.09 21.26
N PRO A 115 2.38 12.42 21.52
CA PRO A 115 3.60 13.13 21.87
C PRO A 115 4.25 12.56 23.14
#